data_AF-A0A7S3Q8I9-F1
#
_entry.id   AF-A0A7S3Q8I9-F1
#
_cell.length_a   1.000
_cell.length_b   1.000
_cell.length_c   1.000
_cell.angle_alpha   90.00
_cell.angle_beta   90.00
_cell.angle_gamma   90.00
#
_symmetry.space_group_name_H-M   'P 1'
#
loop_
_entity.id
_entity.type
_entity.pdbx_description
1 polymer ?
#
loop_
_entity_poly.entity_id
_entity_poly.type
_entity_poly.pdbx_seq_one_letter_code
_entity_poly.pdbx_strand_id
1 'polypeptide(L)'
;GHCLSLRLLILPHDIDLNNVRVIIHNTAIYQIAENAGVEYEFNDDGHDCTDESNRRVIEWLIHHMDETPFHKLCYDPSITTRQINNYLIEHGNNTEAAIDTIHGTTPLHMLSMNPNAPADTIAALLDVEVEVAFSLDNRGKTSLDYARDHNVDGLIAMIGGLCNHRHSA
;
A
#
# COMPACT_ATOMS: atom_id res chain seq x y z
N GLY A 1 12.28 16.86 15.65
CA GLY A 1 11.58 16.50 14.40
C GLY A 1 11.71 15.02 14.19
N HIS A 2 10.83 14.24 14.81
CA HIS A 2 10.80 12.79 14.62
C HIS A 2 9.75 12.50 13.57
N CYS A 3 10.21 12.19 12.36
CA CYS A 3 9.39 11.54 11.35
C CYS A 3 9.13 10.12 11.89
N LEU A 4 8.06 9.97 12.67
CA LEU A 4 7.52 8.65 13.00
C LEU A 4 7.12 8.04 11.67
N SER A 5 7.99 7.14 11.21
CA SER A 5 7.80 6.32 10.02
C SER A 5 6.37 5.83 10.03
N LEU A 6 5.59 6.32 9.06
CA LEU A 6 4.22 5.92 8.80
C LEU A 6 4.32 4.44 8.41
N ARG A 7 4.43 3.55 9.38
CA ARG A 7 4.22 2.12 9.18
C ARG A 7 2.77 2.06 8.76
N LEU A 8 2.56 1.92 7.46
CA LEU A 8 1.28 1.58 6.86
C LEU A 8 0.62 0.55 7.78
N LEU A 9 -0.53 0.93 8.33
CA LEU A 9 -1.42 0.04 9.06
C LEU A 9 -2.08 -0.89 8.03
N ILE A 10 -1.27 -1.66 7.30
CA ILE A 10 -1.76 -2.86 6.63
C ILE A 10 -1.67 -3.95 7.69
N LEU A 11 -2.76 -4.08 8.42
CA LEU A 11 -2.92 -5.08 9.46
C LEU A 11 -2.79 -6.47 8.81
N PRO A 12 -1.97 -7.39 9.38
CA PRO A 12 -1.92 -8.78 8.97
C PRO A 12 -3.32 -9.36 8.73
N HIS A 13 -3.41 -10.26 7.74
CA HIS A 13 -4.64 -10.90 7.27
C HIS A 13 -5.38 -11.71 8.36
N ASP A 14 -4.76 -11.92 9.51
CA ASP A 14 -5.26 -12.64 10.69
C ASP A 14 -5.50 -11.74 11.91
N ILE A 15 -5.40 -10.41 11.78
CA ILE A 15 -5.74 -9.51 12.89
C ILE A 15 -7.26 -9.47 13.08
N ASP A 16 -7.69 -9.88 14.27
CA ASP A 16 -9.04 -9.61 14.76
C ASP A 16 -9.16 -8.13 15.11
N LEU A 17 -9.76 -7.37 14.19
CA LEU A 17 -9.93 -5.92 14.31
C LEU A 17 -10.87 -5.52 15.44
N ASN A 18 -11.69 -6.46 15.94
CA ASN A 18 -12.47 -6.24 17.17
C ASN A 18 -11.59 -6.18 18.43
N ASN A 19 -10.38 -6.73 18.36
CA ASN A 19 -9.39 -6.72 19.43
C ASN A 19 -8.31 -5.62 19.25
N VAL A 20 -8.32 -4.88 18.14
CA VAL A 20 -7.41 -3.74 17.91
C VAL A 20 -7.96 -2.49 18.60
N ARG A 21 -8.06 -2.53 19.92
CA ARG A 21 -8.34 -1.35 20.76
C ARG A 21 -7.19 -0.33 20.78
N VAL A 22 -6.05 -0.60 20.13
CA VAL A 22 -4.77 0.05 20.46
C VAL A 22 -4.13 0.85 19.31
N ILE A 23 -4.62 0.81 18.06
CA ILE A 23 -3.79 1.29 16.94
C ILE A 23 -4.48 2.25 15.98
N ILE A 24 -5.19 3.27 16.49
CA ILE A 24 -5.35 4.51 15.71
C ILE A 24 -5.28 5.73 16.64
N HIS A 25 -4.10 6.03 17.17
CA HIS A 25 -3.78 7.41 17.63
C HIS A 25 -3.19 8.25 16.49
N ASN A 26 -3.34 7.80 15.23
CA ASN A 26 -2.80 8.50 14.09
C ASN A 26 -3.88 9.43 13.51
N THR A 27 -3.77 10.72 13.83
CA THR A 27 -4.64 11.79 13.31
C THR A 27 -4.72 11.80 11.78
N ALA A 28 -3.71 11.30 11.07
CA ALA A 28 -3.75 11.19 9.61
C ALA A 28 -4.85 10.24 9.12
N ILE A 29 -5.13 9.14 9.83
CA ILE A 29 -6.17 8.17 9.41
C ILE A 29 -7.56 8.77 9.57
N TYR A 30 -7.82 9.49 10.66
CA TYR A 30 -9.08 10.21 10.85
C TYR A 30 -9.30 11.28 9.78
N GLN A 31 -8.26 12.05 9.43
CA GLN A 31 -8.36 13.05 8.38
C GLN A 31 -8.67 12.44 7.01
N ILE A 32 -8.07 11.29 6.70
CA ILE A 32 -8.35 10.55 5.46
C ILE A 32 -9.79 10.03 5.47
N ALA A 33 -10.23 9.44 6.58
CA ALA A 33 -11.58 8.92 6.73
C ALA A 33 -12.63 10.05 6.59
N GLU A 34 -12.40 11.22 7.20
CA GLU A 34 -13.25 12.40 7.05
C GLU A 34 -13.30 12.91 5.60
N ASN A 35 -12.16 12.96 4.91
CA ASN A 35 -12.14 13.29 3.48
C ASN A 35 -12.93 12.29 2.63
N ALA A 36 -13.05 11.04 3.09
CA ALA A 36 -13.88 10.00 2.49
C ALA A 36 -15.34 10.03 2.96
N GLY A 37 -15.73 11.01 3.79
CA GLY A 37 -17.09 11.20 4.29
C GLY A 37 -17.42 10.46 5.59
N VAL A 38 -16.42 9.93 6.30
CA VAL A 38 -16.61 9.31 7.62
C VAL A 38 -16.58 10.38 8.70
N GLU A 39 -17.73 10.61 9.31
CA GLU A 39 -17.84 11.51 10.47
C GLU A 39 -17.19 10.89 11.71
N TYR A 40 -16.45 11.71 12.45
CA TYR A 40 -15.89 11.34 13.75
C TYR A 40 -15.95 12.52 14.73
N GLU A 41 -15.95 12.20 16.02
CA GLU A 41 -16.11 13.12 17.13
C GLU A 41 -15.07 12.83 18.23
N PHE A 42 -14.59 13.89 18.87
CA PHE A 42 -13.72 13.79 20.04
C PHE A 42 -14.54 13.71 21.33
N ASN A 43 -13.99 13.03 22.34
CA ASN A 43 -14.52 13.02 23.69
C ASN A 43 -14.53 14.45 24.28
N ASP A 44 -15.26 14.63 25.39
CA ASP A 44 -15.39 15.92 26.09
C ASP A 44 -14.05 16.55 26.52
N ASP A 45 -12.98 15.75 26.62
CA ASP A 45 -11.62 16.19 26.95
C ASP A 45 -10.81 16.63 25.71
N GLY A 46 -11.33 16.45 24.50
CA GLY A 46 -10.73 16.87 23.24
C GLY A 46 -9.41 16.17 22.88
N HIS A 47 -9.03 15.12 23.63
CA HIS A 47 -7.75 14.45 23.46
C HIS A 47 -7.86 13.13 22.72
N ASP A 48 -9.00 12.44 22.82
CA ASP A 48 -9.24 11.16 22.17
C ASP A 48 -10.57 11.16 21.39
N CYS A 49 -10.63 10.36 20.32
CA CYS A 49 -11.87 10.11 19.59
C CYS A 49 -12.81 9.22 20.40
N THR A 50 -14.12 9.40 20.23
CA THR A 50 -15.13 8.54 20.86
C THR A 50 -14.99 7.09 20.40
N ASP A 51 -15.38 6.12 21.25
CA ASP A 51 -15.38 4.70 20.90
C ASP A 51 -16.19 4.42 19.61
N GLU A 52 -17.29 5.15 19.42
CA GLU A 52 -18.15 5.04 18.23
C GLU A 52 -17.46 5.59 16.98
N SER A 53 -16.70 6.68 17.11
CA SER A 53 -15.89 7.22 16.01
C SER A 53 -14.76 6.29 15.62
N ASN A 54 -14.07 5.72 16.61
CA ASN A 54 -13.04 4.69 16.38
C ASN A 54 -13.64 3.51 15.63
N ARG A 55 -14.84 3.04 16.01
CA ARG A 55 -15.55 1.96 15.34
C ARG A 55 -15.86 2.29 13.88
N ARG A 56 -16.42 3.48 13.59
CA ARG A 56 -16.74 3.91 12.21
C ARG A 56 -15.50 3.99 11.33
N VAL A 57 -14.39 4.53 11.84
CA VAL A 57 -13.13 4.62 11.10
C VAL A 57 -12.51 3.25 10.88
N ILE A 58 -12.57 2.35 11.86
CA ILE A 58 -12.10 0.96 11.70
C ILE A 58 -12.94 0.22 10.64
N GLU A 59 -14.27 0.34 10.68
CA GLU A 59 -15.16 -0.28 9.68
C GLU A 59 -14.90 0.26 8.28
N TRP A 60 -14.73 1.58 8.13
CA TRP A 60 -14.34 2.19 6.87
C TRP A 60 -12.98 1.67 6.39
N LEU A 61 -11.98 1.61 7.28
CA LEU A 61 -10.64 1.14 6.93
C LEU A 61 -10.68 -0.31 6.44
N ILE A 62 -11.46 -1.18 7.11
CA ILE A 62 -11.67 -2.58 6.70
C ILE A 62 -12.24 -2.65 5.30
N HIS A 63 -13.38 -1.99 5.08
CA HIS A 63 -14.06 -2.02 3.80
C HIS A 63 -13.15 -1.51 2.69
N HIS A 64 -12.45 -0.41 2.94
CA HIS A 64 -11.56 0.18 1.95
C HIS A 64 -10.34 -0.69 1.65
N MET A 65 -9.78 -1.32 2.67
CA MET A 65 -8.72 -2.30 2.52
C MET A 65 -9.19 -3.52 1.70
N ASP A 66 -10.46 -3.90 1.76
CA ASP A 66 -11.05 -4.98 0.95
C ASP A 66 -11.27 -4.60 -0.53
N GLU A 67 -11.27 -3.30 -0.87
CA GLU A 67 -11.35 -2.84 -2.27
C GLU A 67 -10.03 -3.03 -3.03
N THR A 68 -8.90 -3.13 -2.32
CA THR A 68 -7.56 -3.29 -2.92
C THR A 68 -6.83 -4.55 -2.42
N PRO A 69 -7.37 -5.76 -2.67
CA PRO A 69 -6.79 -7.00 -2.15
C PRO A 69 -5.39 -7.30 -2.72
N PHE A 70 -5.09 -6.82 -3.93
CA PHE A 70 -3.75 -7.00 -4.52
C PHE A 70 -2.68 -6.16 -3.83
N HIS A 71 -2.99 -4.92 -3.43
CA HIS A 71 -2.08 -4.06 -2.65
C HIS A 71 -1.71 -4.70 -1.30
N LYS A 72 -2.67 -5.33 -0.63
CA LYS A 72 -2.42 -6.11 0.60
C LYS A 72 -1.42 -7.22 0.35
N LEU A 73 -1.65 -8.02 -0.69
CA LEU A 73 -0.77 -9.13 -1.05
C LEU A 73 0.66 -8.65 -1.34
N CYS A 74 0.80 -7.53 -2.04
CA CYS A 74 2.09 -6.92 -2.40
C CYS A 74 2.91 -6.45 -1.18
N TYR A 75 2.24 -6.07 -0.09
CA TYR A 75 2.91 -5.64 1.14
C TYR A 75 3.16 -6.80 2.13
N ASP A 76 2.63 -7.99 1.85
CA ASP A 76 2.79 -9.14 2.74
C ASP A 76 4.28 -9.54 2.87
N PRO A 77 4.83 -9.65 4.09
CA PRO A 77 6.25 -9.97 4.28
C PRO A 77 6.61 -11.41 3.86
N SER A 78 5.62 -12.31 3.74
CA SER A 78 5.78 -13.68 3.27
C SER A 78 5.51 -13.82 1.77
N ILE A 79 5.35 -12.71 1.05
CA ILE A 79 4.99 -12.72 -0.35
C ILE A 79 5.99 -13.48 -1.21
N THR A 80 5.47 -14.30 -2.12
CA THR A 80 6.25 -15.04 -3.11
C THR A 80 5.86 -14.62 -4.52
N THR A 81 6.81 -14.75 -5.46
CA THR A 81 6.56 -14.52 -6.89
C THR A 81 5.38 -15.37 -7.40
N ARG A 82 5.24 -16.60 -6.89
CA ARG A 82 4.12 -17.49 -7.24
C ARG A 82 2.77 -16.91 -6.83
N GLN A 83 2.64 -16.34 -5.63
CA GLN A 83 1.38 -15.76 -5.17
C GLN A 83 0.95 -14.58 -6.04
N ILE A 84 1.89 -13.72 -6.44
CA ILE A 84 1.58 -12.59 -7.33
C ILE A 84 1.20 -13.07 -8.73
N ASN A 85 1.96 -14.00 -9.32
CA ASN A 85 1.62 -14.54 -10.63
C ASN A 85 0.26 -15.23 -10.62
N ASN A 86 -0.05 -16.00 -9.58
CA ASN A 86 -1.37 -16.62 -9.46
C ASN A 86 -2.48 -15.56 -9.38
N TYR A 87 -2.28 -14.50 -8.59
CA TYR A 87 -3.26 -13.42 -8.47
C TYR A 87 -3.49 -12.70 -9.81
N LEU A 88 -2.42 -12.35 -10.53
CA LEU A 88 -2.50 -11.70 -11.85
C LEU A 88 -3.20 -12.60 -12.88
N ILE A 89 -2.97 -13.92 -12.83
CA ILE A 89 -3.67 -14.89 -13.70
C ILE A 89 -5.17 -14.99 -13.36
N GLU A 90 -5.51 -15.03 -12.07
CA GLU A 90 -6.89 -15.19 -11.59
C GLU A 90 -7.75 -13.95 -11.81
N HIS A 91 -7.18 -12.76 -11.66
CA HIS A 91 -7.90 -11.49 -11.70
C HIS A 91 -7.61 -10.62 -12.94
N GLY A 92 -6.64 -11.02 -13.75
CA GLY A 92 -6.24 -10.35 -14.99
C GLY A 92 -5.27 -9.19 -14.80
N ASN A 93 -4.62 -8.82 -15.91
CA ASN A 93 -3.68 -7.70 -16.06
C ASN A 93 -4.38 -6.33 -16.07
N ASN A 94 -5.36 -6.10 -15.20
CA ASN A 94 -5.87 -4.75 -14.93
C ASN A 94 -5.63 -4.36 -13.46
N THR A 95 -4.97 -5.24 -12.69
CA THR A 95 -4.83 -5.11 -11.24
C THR A 95 -3.49 -4.49 -10.86
N GLU A 96 -2.47 -4.62 -11.70
CA GLU A 96 -1.11 -4.09 -11.57
C GLU A 96 -1.01 -2.57 -11.59
N ALA A 97 -1.94 -1.90 -12.27
CA ALA A 97 -2.03 -0.45 -12.33
C ALA A 97 -3.14 0.11 -11.45
N ALA A 98 -3.83 -0.73 -10.66
CA ALA A 98 -4.89 -0.28 -9.78
C ALA A 98 -4.33 0.76 -8.79
N ILE A 99 -5.01 1.90 -8.66
CA ILE A 99 -4.60 2.98 -7.77
C ILE A 99 -5.48 2.90 -6.52
N ASP A 100 -4.87 2.82 -5.33
CA ASP A 100 -5.63 2.92 -4.09
C ASP A 100 -6.10 4.37 -3.86
N THR A 101 -7.29 4.55 -3.30
CA THR A 101 -7.87 5.90 -3.21
C THR A 101 -7.31 6.73 -2.07
N ILE A 102 -6.64 6.12 -1.09
CA ILE A 102 -6.13 6.79 0.10
C ILE A 102 -4.79 7.46 -0.18
N HIS A 103 -3.85 6.68 -0.72
CA HIS A 103 -2.47 7.09 -0.93
C HIS A 103 -2.16 7.35 -2.41
N GLY A 104 -3.05 6.99 -3.33
CA GLY A 104 -2.78 7.12 -4.76
C GLY A 104 -1.69 6.14 -5.22
N THR A 105 -1.47 5.06 -4.47
CA THR A 105 -0.40 4.11 -4.72
C THR A 105 -0.86 2.94 -5.58
N THR A 106 0.08 2.43 -6.37
CA THR A 106 -0.10 1.22 -7.17
C THR A 106 0.44 0.00 -6.42
N PRO A 107 0.10 -1.23 -6.83
CA PRO A 107 0.72 -2.43 -6.27
C PRO A 107 2.24 -2.41 -6.38
N LEU A 108 2.80 -1.78 -7.42
CA LEU A 108 4.24 -1.62 -7.56
C LEU A 108 4.84 -0.74 -6.45
N HIS A 109 4.17 0.33 -6.02
CA HIS A 109 4.58 1.11 -4.85
C HIS A 109 4.62 0.23 -3.59
N MET A 110 3.58 -0.59 -3.39
CA MET A 110 3.49 -1.50 -2.23
C MET A 110 4.61 -2.53 -2.23
N LEU A 111 4.90 -3.15 -3.37
CA LEU A 111 6.04 -4.07 -3.52
C LEU A 111 7.38 -3.37 -3.29
N SER A 112 7.56 -2.17 -3.83
CA SER A 112 8.78 -1.38 -3.66
C SER A 112 9.03 -0.96 -2.21
N MET A 113 7.97 -0.77 -1.41
CA MET A 113 8.06 -0.54 0.04
C MET A 113 8.30 -1.81 0.85
N ASN A 114 8.03 -2.99 0.29
CA ASN A 114 8.17 -4.26 0.98
C ASN A 114 9.64 -4.76 0.90
N PRO A 115 10.40 -4.77 2.01
CA PRO A 115 11.80 -5.18 2.00
C PRO A 115 12.00 -6.67 1.72
N ASN A 116 10.93 -7.47 1.82
CA ASN A 116 10.98 -8.92 1.55
C ASN A 116 10.48 -9.28 0.15
N ALA A 117 9.97 -8.31 -0.61
CA ALA A 117 9.47 -8.56 -1.95
C ALA A 117 10.63 -9.04 -2.85
N PRO A 118 10.49 -10.21 -3.50
CA PRO A 118 11.54 -10.73 -4.38
C PRO A 118 11.77 -9.80 -5.58
N ALA A 119 13.04 -9.62 -5.97
CA ALA A 119 13.42 -8.81 -7.12
C ALA A 119 12.70 -9.27 -8.42
N ASP A 120 12.60 -10.58 -8.64
CA ASP A 120 11.90 -11.17 -9.79
C ASP A 120 10.41 -10.80 -9.83
N THR A 121 9.80 -10.63 -8.67
CA THR A 121 8.40 -10.23 -8.54
C THR A 121 8.21 -8.77 -8.97
N ILE A 122 9.11 -7.89 -8.52
CA ILE A 122 9.09 -6.48 -8.90
C ILE A 122 9.32 -6.33 -10.40
N ALA A 123 10.24 -7.12 -10.97
CA ALA A 123 10.47 -7.18 -12.41
C ALA A 123 9.24 -7.69 -13.16
N ALA A 124 8.58 -8.76 -12.68
CA ALA A 124 7.38 -9.30 -13.31
C ALA A 124 6.25 -8.27 -13.39
N LEU A 125 6.01 -7.51 -12.32
CA LEU A 125 4.98 -6.47 -12.34
C LEU A 125 5.34 -5.30 -13.27
N LEU A 126 6.63 -4.96 -13.34
CA LEU A 126 7.15 -3.94 -14.26
C LEU A 126 7.03 -4.35 -15.73
N ASP A 127 7.21 -5.64 -16.04
CA ASP A 127 7.10 -6.18 -17.40
C ASP A 127 5.66 -6.20 -17.94
N VAL A 128 4.67 -6.25 -17.04
CA VAL A 128 3.26 -6.17 -17.44
C VAL A 128 2.94 -4.74 -17.90
N GLU A 129 3.30 -3.73 -17.10
CA GLU A 129 3.10 -2.33 -17.47
C GLU A 129 4.21 -1.42 -16.95
N VAL A 130 5.16 -1.12 -17.84
CA VAL A 130 6.36 -0.34 -17.50
C VAL A 130 6.04 1.10 -17.07
N GLU A 131 4.92 1.65 -17.55
CA GLU A 131 4.49 3.02 -17.23
C GLU A 131 4.15 3.20 -15.74
N VAL A 132 3.72 2.13 -15.07
CA VAL A 132 3.39 2.13 -13.63
C VAL A 132 4.59 2.49 -12.76
N ALA A 133 5.81 2.28 -13.23
CA ALA A 133 7.03 2.69 -12.52
C ALA A 133 7.17 4.21 -12.36
N PHE A 134 6.53 4.98 -13.24
CA PHE A 134 6.59 6.44 -13.26
C PHE A 134 5.36 7.11 -12.64
N SER A 135 4.34 6.33 -12.29
CA SER A 135 3.16 6.82 -11.56
C SER A 135 3.56 7.45 -10.24
N LEU A 136 2.98 8.61 -9.95
CA LEU A 136 3.18 9.35 -8.70
C LEU A 136 2.05 9.06 -7.73
N ASP A 137 2.39 8.79 -6.48
CA ASP A 137 1.43 8.73 -5.39
C ASP A 137 0.97 10.13 -4.93
N ASN A 138 0.07 10.20 -3.95
CA ASN A 138 -0.42 11.46 -3.36
C ASN A 138 0.68 12.28 -2.66
N ARG A 139 1.88 11.71 -2.47
CA ARG A 139 3.07 12.38 -1.92
C ARG A 139 4.05 12.83 -3.01
N GLY A 140 3.74 12.60 -4.29
CA GLY A 140 4.61 12.88 -5.41
C GLY A 140 5.84 11.97 -5.47
N LYS A 141 5.75 10.76 -4.89
CA LYS A 141 6.81 9.74 -4.96
C LYS A 141 6.47 8.67 -5.99
N THR A 142 7.49 8.14 -6.64
CA THR A 142 7.39 6.99 -7.55
C THR A 142 7.69 5.68 -6.83
N SER A 143 7.37 4.55 -7.47
CA SER A 143 7.79 3.22 -7.00
C SER A 143 9.31 3.11 -6.87
N LEU A 144 10.09 3.74 -7.76
CA LEU A 144 11.55 3.80 -7.66
C LEU A 144 12.03 4.53 -6.40
N ASP A 145 11.36 5.60 -6.00
CA ASP A 145 11.71 6.33 -4.77
C ASP A 145 11.55 5.45 -3.53
N TYR A 146 10.49 4.65 -3.48
CA TYR A 146 10.28 3.71 -2.38
C TYR A 146 11.25 2.52 -2.42
N ALA A 147 11.53 1.96 -3.60
CA ALA A 147 12.49 0.86 -3.74
C ALA A 147 13.89 1.29 -3.28
N ARG A 148 14.31 2.53 -3.61
CA ARG A 148 15.56 3.12 -3.11
C ARG A 148 15.62 3.18 -1.59
N ASP A 149 14.50 3.50 -0.96
CA ASP A 149 14.44 3.72 0.49
C ASP A 149 14.26 2.39 1.27
N HIS A 150 13.73 1.32 0.64
CA HIS A 150 13.28 0.11 1.35
C HIS A 150 13.70 -1.25 0.75
N ASN A 151 13.91 -1.35 -0.56
CA ASN A 151 14.20 -2.62 -1.25
C ASN A 151 15.24 -2.42 -2.37
N VAL A 152 16.52 -2.43 -1.99
CA VAL A 152 17.64 -2.16 -2.92
C VAL A 152 17.76 -3.21 -4.01
N ASP A 153 17.49 -4.49 -3.71
CA ASP A 153 17.52 -5.56 -4.71
C ASP A 153 16.39 -5.37 -5.74
N GLY A 154 15.20 -5.01 -5.26
CA GLY A 154 14.07 -4.59 -6.09
C GLY A 154 14.39 -3.38 -6.96
N LEU A 155 15.04 -2.35 -6.39
CA LEU A 155 15.49 -1.17 -7.14
C LEU A 155 16.42 -1.57 -8.30
N ILE A 156 17.40 -2.43 -8.04
CA ILE A 156 18.35 -2.89 -9.08
C ILE A 156 17.59 -3.61 -10.20
N ALA A 157 16.64 -4.48 -9.86
CA ALA A 157 15.80 -5.16 -10.85
C ALA A 157 14.95 -4.18 -11.67
N MET A 158 14.34 -3.17 -11.04
CA MET A 158 13.58 -2.13 -11.75
C MET A 158 14.45 -1.35 -12.72
N ILE A 159 15.63 -0.91 -12.29
CA ILE A 159 16.57 -0.19 -13.16
C ILE A 159 16.98 -1.08 -14.35
N GLY A 160 17.24 -2.36 -14.10
CA GLY A 160 17.55 -3.34 -15.14
C GLY A 160 16.41 -3.48 -16.16
N GLY A 161 15.17 -3.69 -15.69
CA GLY A 161 13.98 -3.80 -16.53
C GLY A 161 13.73 -2.54 -17.36
N LEU A 162 13.78 -1.36 -16.73
CA LEU A 162 13.61 -0.07 -17.42
C LEU A 162 14.68 0.16 -18.49
N CYS A 163 15.94 -0.18 -18.21
CA CYS A 163 17.00 -0.12 -19.20
C CYS A 163 16.72 -1.05 -20.38
N ASN A 164 16.26 -2.27 -20.15
CA ASN A 164 16.01 -3.25 -21.21
C ASN A 164 14.82 -2.87 -22.11
N HIS A 165 13.75 -2.32 -21.54
CA HIS A 165 12.60 -1.81 -22.31
C HIS A 165 12.98 -0.61 -23.19
N ARG A 166 13.84 0.29 -22.70
CA ARG A 166 14.28 1.48 -23.46
C ARG A 166 15.15 1.17 -24.69
N HIS A 167 15.79 0.00 -24.75
CA HIS A 167 16.60 -0.42 -25.90
C HIS A 167 15.83 -1.28 -26.91
N SER A 168 14.58 -1.63 -26.60
CA SER A 168 13.74 -2.52 -27.42
C SER A 168 12.62 -1.79 -28.18
N ALA A 169 12.49 -0.47 -28.00
CA ALA A 169 11.55 0.44 -28.67
C ALA A 169 12.29 1.41 -29.59
#